data_AF-A0A1Y4IM22-F1
#
_entry.id   AF-A0A1Y4IM22-F1
#
_cell.length_a   1.000
_cell.length_b   1.000
_cell.length_c   1.000
_cell.angle_alpha   90.00
_cell.angle_beta   90.00
_cell.angle_gamma   90.00
#
_symmetry.space_group_name_H-M   'P 1'
#
loop_
_entity.id
_entity.type
_entity.pdbx_description
1 polymer ?
#
loop_
_entity_poly.entity_id
_entity_poly.type
_entity_poly.pdbx_seq_one_letter_code
_entity_poly.pdbx_strand_id
1 'polypeptide(L)'
;MENEVMTQDQAYEVASPFGSSENFQKLFDIGKMFASSSLVPDRYRGKPMDCTIAVDMANRMGVSPMMVMQQLYVVKGNPQWSGQACMSLIRGSSEYKNVRPVYTGKKGEDSWGCYIEAEKKKTGEIVKGTEVTIAMAKAEGWYSKKDKYGNETSKWQTMPELMLAYRAAAFFARVYIPNALMGCAVEGEAEDIMKRAITAEDPFKEDAK
;
A
#
# COMPACT_ATOMS: atom_id res chain seq x y z
N MET A 1 -7.84 19.90 -21.99
CA MET A 1 -7.87 20.28 -20.57
C MET A 1 -6.60 19.72 -19.96
N GLU A 2 -5.59 20.57 -19.85
CA GLU A 2 -4.34 20.23 -19.18
C GLU A 2 -4.68 19.89 -17.73
N ASN A 3 -4.36 18.68 -17.29
CA ASN A 3 -4.31 18.40 -15.86
C ASN A 3 -3.22 19.29 -15.31
N GLU A 4 -3.60 20.23 -14.42
CA GLU A 4 -2.69 20.86 -13.48
C GLU A 4 -2.05 19.75 -12.66
N VAL A 5 -0.93 19.23 -13.18
CA VAL A 5 -0.01 18.43 -12.39
C VAL A 5 0.45 19.38 -11.31
N MET A 6 0.15 19.04 -10.05
CA MET A 6 0.84 19.59 -8.90
C MET A 6 2.33 19.36 -9.12
N THR A 7 3.01 20.31 -9.74
CA THR A 7 4.45 20.49 -9.59
C THR A 7 4.64 20.87 -8.13
N GLN A 8 4.84 19.86 -7.28
CA GLN A 8 5.39 20.12 -5.96
C GLN A 8 6.81 20.60 -6.20
N ASP A 9 7.00 21.91 -6.16
CA ASP A 9 8.31 22.49 -5.89
C ASP A 9 8.86 21.78 -4.64
N GLN A 10 10.03 21.14 -4.78
CA GLN A 10 10.67 20.34 -3.74
C GLN A 10 11.10 21.24 -2.58
N ALA A 11 10.17 21.60 -1.70
CA ALA A 11 10.49 22.06 -0.36
C ALA A 11 10.50 20.83 0.54
N TYR A 12 11.68 20.27 0.77
CA TYR A 12 11.88 19.35 1.90
C TYR A 12 11.51 20.13 3.18
N GLU A 13 10.56 19.64 3.98
CA GLU A 13 10.10 20.34 5.20
C GLU A 13 11.28 20.58 6.16
N VAL A 14 12.25 19.65 6.17
CA VAL A 14 13.52 19.79 6.90
C VAL A 14 14.66 19.19 6.06
N ALA A 15 15.64 20.01 5.68
CA ALA A 15 16.85 19.53 5.01
C ALA A 15 17.73 18.73 5.99
N SER A 16 18.12 17.51 5.62
CA SER A 16 18.96 16.61 6.41
C SER A 16 18.53 16.49 7.89
N PRO A 17 17.39 15.83 8.18
CA PRO A 17 16.82 15.74 9.53
C PRO A 17 17.78 15.17 10.59
N PHE A 18 18.71 14.30 10.18
CA PHE A 18 19.69 13.67 11.06
C PHE A 18 21.08 14.32 11.01
N GLY A 19 21.22 15.46 10.32
CA GLY A 19 22.50 16.15 10.18
C GLY A 19 22.92 16.96 11.41
N SER A 20 21.96 17.31 12.28
CA SER A 20 22.19 18.05 13.52
C SER A 20 21.05 17.80 14.51
N SER A 21 21.29 18.05 15.80
CA SER A 21 20.25 18.04 16.82
C SER A 21 19.16 19.08 16.56
N GLU A 22 19.53 20.24 16.02
CA GLU A 22 18.59 21.30 15.65
C GLU A 22 17.63 20.87 14.55
N ASN A 23 18.14 20.20 13.50
CA ASN A 23 17.30 19.70 12.42
C ASN A 23 16.36 18.59 12.90
N PHE A 24 16.87 17.71 13.76
CA PHE A 24 16.04 16.67 14.36
C PHE A 24 14.94 17.28 15.24
N GLN A 25 15.26 18.33 15.99
CA GLN A 25 14.27 19.06 16.79
C GLN A 25 13.19 19.72 15.93
N LYS A 26 13.57 20.35 14.80
CA LYS A 26 12.60 20.92 13.84
C LYS A 26 11.65 19.85 13.29
N LEU A 27 12.19 18.69 12.89
CA LEU A 27 11.38 17.56 12.43
C LEU A 27 10.40 17.10 13.52
N PHE A 28 10.87 16.99 14.77
CA PHE A 28 10.05 16.61 15.91
C PHE A 28 8.97 17.66 16.25
N ASP A 29 9.27 18.95 16.10
CA ASP A 29 8.32 20.04 16.30
C ASP A 29 7.16 19.99 15.28
N ILE A 30 7.47 19.69 14.02
CA ILE A 30 6.46 19.43 12.99
C ILE A 30 5.62 18.20 13.37
N GLY A 31 6.25 17.11 13.83
CA GLY A 31 5.55 15.92 14.31
C GLY A 31 4.58 16.21 15.47
N LYS A 32 5.00 17.04 16.45
CA LYS A 32 4.12 17.51 17.53
C LYS A 32 2.93 18.29 17.02
N MET A 33 3.14 19.18 16.03
CA MET A 33 2.06 19.94 15.40
C MET A 33 1.02 19.01 14.77
N PHE A 34 1.44 18.03 13.96
CA PHE A 34 0.52 17.05 13.37
C PHE A 34 -0.23 16.25 14.42
N ALA A 35 0.46 15.77 15.46
CA ALA A 35 -0.16 14.99 16.54
C ALA A 35 -1.22 15.76 17.32
N SER A 36 -1.16 17.10 17.35
CA SER A 36 -2.13 17.96 18.01
C SER A 36 -3.43 18.17 17.22
N SER A 37 -3.42 17.88 15.92
CA SER A 37 -4.57 18.13 15.05
C SER A 37 -5.64 17.05 15.19
N SER A 38 -6.91 17.44 15.15
CA SER A 38 -8.03 16.49 15.04
C SER A 38 -8.17 15.90 13.65
N LEU A 39 -7.59 16.54 12.63
CA LEU A 39 -7.69 16.16 11.22
C LEU A 39 -6.72 15.04 10.81
N VAL A 40 -5.70 14.74 11.62
CA VAL A 40 -4.85 13.57 11.36
C VAL A 40 -5.61 12.28 11.69
N PRO A 41 -5.27 11.15 11.03
CA PRO A 41 -5.89 9.87 11.34
C PRO A 41 -5.74 9.51 12.82
N ASP A 42 -6.76 8.87 13.42
CA ASP A 42 -6.83 8.60 14.86
C ASP A 42 -5.58 7.90 15.42
N ARG A 43 -4.93 7.05 14.61
CA ARG A 43 -3.71 6.33 14.99
C ARG A 43 -2.50 7.23 15.25
N TYR A 44 -2.49 8.45 14.71
CA TYR A 44 -1.42 9.46 14.83
C TYR A 44 -1.78 10.57 15.84
N ARG A 45 -3.06 10.72 16.20
CA ARG A 45 -3.51 11.75 17.15
C ARG A 45 -2.90 11.52 18.53
N GLY A 46 -2.30 12.57 19.10
CA GLY A 46 -1.60 12.49 20.39
C GLY A 46 -0.30 11.69 20.36
N LYS A 47 0.22 11.30 19.18
CA LYS A 47 1.44 10.50 19.03
C LYS A 47 2.53 11.25 18.27
N PRO A 48 3.24 12.18 18.93
CA PRO A 48 4.23 13.03 18.27
C PRO A 48 5.39 12.23 17.64
N MET A 49 5.80 11.11 18.25
CA MET A 49 6.87 10.26 17.71
C MET A 49 6.45 9.59 16.40
N ASP A 50 5.27 8.95 16.37
CA ASP A 50 4.72 8.33 15.16
C ASP A 50 4.55 9.37 14.04
N CYS A 51 4.06 10.57 14.38
CA CYS A 51 3.96 11.68 13.42
C CYS A 51 5.33 12.12 12.89
N THR A 52 6.34 12.20 13.76
CA THR A 52 7.71 12.59 13.38
C THR A 52 8.30 11.60 12.37
N ILE A 53 8.10 10.30 12.59
CA ILE A 53 8.53 9.27 11.64
C ILE A 53 7.79 9.41 10.30
N ALA A 54 6.47 9.65 10.32
CA ALA A 54 5.71 9.88 9.09
C ALA A 54 6.19 11.12 8.32
N VAL A 55 6.56 12.19 9.01
CA VAL A 55 7.14 13.41 8.40
C VAL A 55 8.53 13.11 7.80
N ASP A 56 9.39 12.35 8.48
CA ASP A 56 10.67 11.92 7.91
C ASP A 56 10.50 11.08 6.65
N MET A 57 9.59 10.11 6.68
CA MET A 57 9.26 9.29 5.51
C MET A 57 8.79 10.17 4.35
N ALA A 58 7.88 11.11 4.62
CA ALA A 58 7.37 12.05 3.64
C ALA A 58 8.49 12.90 3.01
N ASN A 59 9.41 13.42 3.84
CA ASN A 59 10.58 14.16 3.39
C ASN A 59 11.47 13.33 2.45
N ARG A 60 11.75 12.06 2.80
CA ARG A 60 12.59 11.17 1.99
C ARG A 60 11.91 10.79 0.66
N MET A 61 10.59 10.68 0.68
CA MET A 61 9.78 10.33 -0.48
C MET A 61 9.44 11.54 -1.36
N GLY A 62 9.62 12.77 -0.87
CA GLY A 62 9.20 13.98 -1.56
C GLY A 62 7.68 14.08 -1.70
N VAL A 63 6.93 13.67 -0.67
CA VAL A 63 5.46 13.72 -0.62
C VAL A 63 4.99 14.45 0.65
N SER A 64 3.70 14.74 0.76
CA SER A 64 3.18 15.39 1.98
C SER A 64 3.08 14.41 3.17
N PRO A 65 3.34 14.87 4.41
CA PRO A 65 3.17 14.03 5.60
C PRO A 65 1.75 13.48 5.75
N MET A 66 0.74 14.25 5.33
CA MET A 66 -0.65 13.80 5.35
C MET A 66 -0.89 12.61 4.42
N MET A 67 -0.26 12.57 3.24
CA MET A 67 -0.35 11.43 2.32
C MET A 67 0.21 10.15 2.96
N VAL A 68 1.36 10.25 3.63
CA VAL A 68 1.95 9.13 4.38
C VAL A 68 1.01 8.69 5.50
N MET A 69 0.56 9.61 6.36
CA MET A 69 -0.28 9.28 7.52
C MET A 69 -1.61 8.63 7.12
N GLN A 70 -2.23 9.07 6.02
CA GLN A 70 -3.50 8.50 5.54
C GLN A 70 -3.33 7.10 4.94
N GLN A 71 -2.20 6.85 4.26
CA GLN A 71 -2.01 5.66 3.43
C GLN A 71 -1.16 4.57 4.08
N LEU A 72 -0.46 4.88 5.18
CA LEU A 72 0.38 3.96 5.92
C LEU A 72 -0.37 3.32 7.09
N TYR A 73 -0.38 1.99 7.12
CA TYR A 73 -1.05 1.15 8.11
C TYR A 73 -0.03 0.39 8.93
N VAL A 74 -0.29 0.21 10.22
CA VAL A 74 0.59 -0.57 11.09
C VAL A 74 -0.10 -1.90 11.40
N VAL A 75 0.48 -3.00 10.92
CA VAL A 75 0.00 -4.36 11.19
C VAL A 75 1.05 -5.06 12.04
N LYS A 76 0.68 -5.41 13.28
CA LYS A 76 1.58 -6.05 14.26
C LYS A 76 2.93 -5.32 14.44
N GLY A 77 2.89 -3.98 14.46
CA GLY A 77 4.08 -3.13 14.63
C GLY A 77 4.87 -2.84 13.35
N ASN A 78 4.51 -3.44 12.22
CA ASN A 78 5.18 -3.19 10.94
C ASN A 78 4.38 -2.21 10.08
N PRO A 79 4.99 -1.13 9.57
CA PRO A 79 4.35 -0.24 8.63
C PRO A 79 4.14 -0.93 7.28
N GLN A 80 2.96 -0.71 6.70
CA GLN A 80 2.52 -1.27 5.44
C GLN A 80 1.82 -0.21 4.60
N TRP A 81 2.11 -0.20 3.30
CA TRP A 81 1.41 0.66 2.34
C TRP A 81 0.09 0.01 1.91
N SER A 82 -0.96 0.81 1.72
CA SER A 82 -2.16 0.32 1.04
C SER A 82 -1.90 0.09 -0.46
N GLY A 83 -2.74 -0.72 -1.11
CA GLY A 83 -2.69 -0.85 -2.58
C GLY A 83 -2.99 0.48 -3.31
N GLN A 84 -3.82 1.34 -2.71
CA GLN A 84 -4.05 2.70 -3.21
C GLN A 84 -2.77 3.54 -3.15
N ALA A 85 -2.01 3.45 -2.05
CA ALA A 85 -0.72 4.12 -1.91
C ALA A 85 0.23 3.70 -3.03
N CYS A 86 0.30 2.40 -3.33
CA CYS A 86 1.13 1.88 -4.40
C CYS A 86 0.81 2.52 -5.75
N MET A 87 -0.48 2.61 -6.12
CA MET A 87 -0.90 3.30 -7.35
C MET A 87 -0.48 4.78 -7.36
N SER A 88 -0.66 5.48 -6.24
CA SER A 88 -0.24 6.89 -6.10
C SER A 88 1.28 7.05 -6.25
N LEU A 89 2.07 6.14 -5.66
CA LEU A 89 3.53 6.14 -5.75
C LEU A 89 4.00 5.87 -7.18
N ILE A 90 3.36 4.93 -7.90
CA ILE A 90 3.69 4.68 -9.31
C ILE A 90 3.42 5.93 -10.16
N ARG A 91 2.28 6.60 -9.95
CA ARG A 91 1.92 7.84 -10.66
C ARG A 91 2.82 9.01 -10.33
N GLY A 92 3.24 9.13 -9.06
CA GLY A 92 4.17 10.15 -8.58
C GLY A 92 5.63 9.88 -8.98
N SER A 93 5.95 8.69 -9.45
CA SER A 93 7.32 8.34 -9.81
C SER A 93 7.87 9.23 -10.94
N SER A 94 9.17 9.52 -10.88
CA SER A 94 9.88 10.19 -11.97
C SER A 94 10.10 9.28 -13.19
N GLU A 95 9.78 7.99 -13.07
CA GLU A 95 10.03 6.99 -14.09
C GLU A 95 8.83 6.75 -15.02
N TYR A 96 7.60 6.86 -14.51
CA TYR A 96 6.39 6.41 -15.21
C TYR A 96 5.34 7.51 -15.41
N LYS A 97 4.66 7.49 -16.55
CA LYS A 97 3.46 8.28 -16.88
C LYS A 97 2.38 7.36 -17.45
N ASN A 98 1.18 7.90 -17.69
CA ASN A 98 0.05 7.14 -18.27
C ASN A 98 -0.29 5.85 -17.50
N VAL A 99 -0.18 5.88 -16.17
CA VAL A 99 -0.35 4.72 -15.30
C VAL A 99 -1.83 4.41 -15.07
N ARG A 100 -2.27 3.21 -15.45
CA ARG A 100 -3.67 2.77 -15.29
C ARG A 100 -3.80 1.26 -15.04
N PRO A 101 -4.84 0.83 -14.32
CA PRO A 101 -5.24 -0.57 -14.32
C PRO A 101 -5.80 -0.96 -15.70
N VAL A 102 -5.46 -2.15 -16.16
CA VAL A 102 -6.02 -2.77 -17.37
C VAL A 102 -6.67 -4.09 -16.96
N TYR A 103 -7.98 -4.19 -17.19
CA TYR A 103 -8.76 -5.38 -16.86
C TYR A 103 -8.83 -6.33 -18.05
N THR A 104 -8.81 -7.62 -17.74
CA THR A 104 -8.71 -8.74 -18.69
C THR A 104 -9.70 -9.84 -18.32
N GLY A 105 -9.97 -10.76 -19.24
CA GLY A 105 -10.94 -11.84 -19.00
C GLY A 105 -12.37 -11.33 -18.83
N LYS A 106 -13.22 -12.13 -18.15
CA LYS A 106 -14.66 -11.84 -18.03
C LYS A 106 -15.07 -11.56 -16.60
N LYS A 107 -15.61 -10.37 -16.35
CA LYS A 107 -16.08 -9.93 -15.03
C LYS A 107 -17.02 -10.96 -14.38
N GLY A 108 -16.71 -11.30 -13.13
CA GLY A 108 -17.44 -12.30 -12.34
C GLY A 108 -16.95 -13.74 -12.48
N GLU A 109 -16.03 -14.03 -13.42
CA GLU A 109 -15.41 -15.34 -13.57
C GLU A 109 -13.99 -15.37 -13.01
N ASP A 110 -13.46 -16.59 -12.83
CA ASP A 110 -12.09 -16.81 -12.34
C ASP A 110 -11.02 -16.30 -13.30
N SER A 111 -11.38 -16.16 -14.58
CA SER A 111 -10.55 -15.57 -15.63
C SER A 111 -10.43 -14.04 -15.52
N TRP A 112 -11.28 -13.37 -14.73
CA TRP A 112 -11.22 -11.93 -14.59
C TRP A 112 -9.93 -11.51 -13.90
N GLY A 113 -9.19 -10.61 -14.53
CA GLY A 113 -7.92 -10.13 -14.01
C GLY A 113 -7.70 -8.64 -14.19
N CYS A 114 -6.61 -8.19 -13.60
CA CYS A 114 -6.08 -6.85 -13.72
C CYS A 114 -4.56 -6.88 -13.69
N TYR A 115 -3.93 -6.06 -14.53
CA TYR A 115 -2.52 -5.69 -14.39
C TYR A 115 -2.38 -4.16 -14.43
N ILE A 116 -1.24 -3.63 -14.00
CA ILE A 116 -0.95 -2.20 -14.15
C ILE A 116 -0.13 -1.99 -15.41
N GLU A 117 -0.59 -1.08 -16.26
CA GLU A 117 0.13 -0.60 -17.42
C GLU A 117 0.68 0.80 -17.13
N ALA A 118 1.93 1.03 -17.52
CA ALA A 118 2.60 2.30 -17.37
C ALA A 118 3.55 2.55 -18.54
N GLU A 119 3.77 3.81 -18.90
CA GLU A 119 4.73 4.22 -19.92
C GLU A 119 5.98 4.83 -19.27
N LYS A 120 7.17 4.35 -19.63
CA LYS A 120 8.43 4.95 -19.17
C LYS A 120 8.57 6.36 -19.74
N LYS A 121 8.74 7.37 -18.88
CA LYS A 121 8.86 8.78 -19.29
C LYS A 121 10.00 9.03 -20.28
N LYS A 122 11.14 8.35 -20.09
CA LYS A 122 12.35 8.56 -20.89
C LYS A 122 12.29 7.93 -22.28
N THR A 123 11.66 6.76 -22.42
CA THR A 123 11.74 5.94 -23.64
C THR A 123 10.41 5.79 -24.37
N GLY A 124 9.28 6.07 -23.71
CA GLY A 124 7.94 5.77 -24.24
C GLY A 124 7.59 4.28 -24.23
N GLU A 125 8.45 3.43 -23.65
CA GLU A 125 8.21 1.99 -23.55
C GLU A 125 7.02 1.69 -22.63
N ILE A 126 6.10 0.84 -23.10
CA ILE A 126 4.98 0.36 -22.29
C ILE A 126 5.44 -0.83 -21.45
N VAL A 127 5.34 -0.67 -20.14
CA VAL A 127 5.62 -1.69 -19.14
C VAL A 127 4.30 -2.23 -18.60
N LYS A 128 4.19 -3.55 -18.54
CA LYS A 128 3.05 -4.25 -17.96
C LYS A 128 3.49 -4.98 -16.70
N GLY A 129 2.75 -4.75 -15.62
CA GLY A 129 2.93 -5.48 -14.37
C GLY A 129 2.43 -6.91 -14.43
N THR A 130 2.67 -7.64 -13.36
CA THR A 130 2.08 -8.96 -13.14
C THR A 130 0.56 -8.87 -13.13
N GLU A 131 -0.08 -9.75 -13.88
CA GLU A 131 -1.53 -9.90 -13.87
C GLU A 131 -1.99 -10.64 -12.62
N VAL A 132 -2.98 -10.07 -11.94
CA VAL A 132 -3.67 -10.66 -10.81
C VAL A 132 -5.05 -11.07 -11.30
N THR A 133 -5.43 -12.33 -11.08
CA THR A 133 -6.75 -12.87 -11.46
C THR A 133 -7.58 -13.25 -10.24
N ILE A 134 -8.89 -13.40 -10.41
CA ILE A 134 -9.76 -13.96 -9.37
C ILE A 134 -9.34 -15.39 -9.02
N ALA A 135 -8.90 -16.20 -9.99
CA ALA A 135 -8.33 -17.52 -9.75
C ALA A 135 -7.13 -17.45 -8.79
N MET A 136 -6.17 -16.55 -9.05
CA MET A 136 -5.02 -16.31 -8.17
C MET A 136 -5.47 -15.86 -6.78
N ALA A 137 -6.40 -14.90 -6.71
CA ALA A 137 -6.90 -14.39 -5.44
C ALA A 137 -7.59 -15.46 -4.58
N LYS A 138 -8.24 -16.45 -5.20
CA LYS A 138 -8.80 -17.61 -4.47
C LYS A 138 -7.69 -18.56 -4.02
N ALA A 139 -6.74 -18.88 -4.89
CA ALA A 139 -5.62 -19.78 -4.59
C ALA A 139 -4.75 -19.27 -3.43
N GLU A 140 -4.50 -17.96 -3.39
CA GLU A 140 -3.73 -17.29 -2.35
C GLU A 140 -4.57 -16.93 -1.11
N GLY A 141 -5.87 -17.24 -1.12
CA GLY A 141 -6.77 -17.00 0.02
C GLY A 141 -7.08 -15.52 0.27
N TRP A 142 -6.85 -14.64 -0.71
CA TRP A 142 -7.22 -13.23 -0.64
C TRP A 142 -8.72 -13.01 -0.78
N TYR A 143 -9.39 -13.83 -1.61
CA TYR A 143 -10.76 -13.58 -2.01
C TYR A 143 -11.78 -13.74 -0.87
N SER A 144 -11.52 -14.67 0.06
CA SER A 144 -12.44 -15.04 1.15
C SER A 144 -11.70 -15.07 2.48
N LYS A 145 -12.35 -14.56 3.53
CA LYS A 145 -11.85 -14.61 4.90
C LYS A 145 -13.03 -14.87 5.84
N LYS A 146 -13.13 -16.10 6.33
CA LYS A 146 -14.14 -16.46 7.32
C LYS A 146 -13.69 -16.12 8.74
N ASP A 147 -14.61 -15.66 9.57
CA ASP A 147 -14.39 -15.53 11.01
C ASP A 147 -14.46 -16.90 11.72
N LYS A 148 -14.27 -16.91 13.04
CA LYS A 148 -14.37 -18.12 13.89
C LYS A 148 -15.76 -18.78 13.89
N TYR A 149 -16.79 -18.08 13.41
CA TYR A 149 -18.17 -18.56 13.32
C TYR A 149 -18.55 -18.96 11.89
N GLY A 150 -17.61 -18.88 10.93
CA GLY A 150 -17.82 -19.22 9.54
C GLY A 150 -18.43 -18.09 8.70
N ASN A 151 -18.66 -16.90 9.27
CA ASN A 151 -19.20 -15.76 8.52
C ASN A 151 -18.13 -15.15 7.62
N GLU A 152 -18.52 -14.81 6.39
CA GLU A 152 -17.63 -14.11 5.46
C GLU A 152 -17.39 -12.68 5.93
N THR A 153 -16.10 -12.32 6.07
CA THR A 153 -15.66 -10.99 6.50
C THR A 153 -14.86 -10.26 5.42
N SER A 154 -14.48 -10.94 4.34
CA SER A 154 -13.76 -10.33 3.23
C SER A 154 -14.65 -9.39 2.44
N LYS A 155 -14.23 -8.13 2.34
CA LYS A 155 -14.86 -7.15 1.44
C LYS A 155 -14.54 -7.41 -0.03
N TRP A 156 -13.56 -8.26 -0.34
CA TRP A 156 -13.10 -8.51 -1.70
C TRP A 156 -14.09 -9.31 -2.56
N GLN A 157 -15.02 -10.06 -1.95
CA GLN A 157 -16.11 -10.68 -2.70
C GLN A 157 -17.12 -9.65 -3.22
N THR A 158 -17.35 -8.59 -2.43
CA THR A 158 -18.28 -7.50 -2.79
C THR A 158 -17.62 -6.41 -3.62
N MET A 159 -16.29 -6.29 -3.56
CA MET A 159 -15.49 -5.29 -4.29
C MET A 159 -14.29 -5.93 -5.01
N PRO A 160 -14.52 -6.93 -5.89
CA PRO A 160 -13.44 -7.68 -6.55
C PRO A 160 -12.58 -6.81 -7.47
N GLU A 161 -13.18 -5.86 -8.18
CA GLU A 161 -12.46 -4.96 -9.09
C GLU A 161 -11.39 -4.14 -8.36
N LEU A 162 -11.75 -3.62 -7.19
CA LEU A 162 -10.86 -2.82 -6.36
C LEU A 162 -9.68 -3.66 -5.83
N MET A 163 -9.98 -4.88 -5.38
CA MET A 163 -8.98 -5.83 -4.92
C MET A 163 -7.97 -6.15 -6.02
N LEU A 164 -8.45 -6.46 -7.24
CA LEU A 164 -7.60 -6.75 -8.39
C LEU A 164 -6.66 -5.58 -8.70
N ALA A 165 -7.18 -4.36 -8.77
CA ALA A 165 -6.38 -3.17 -9.04
C ALA A 165 -5.33 -2.90 -7.95
N TYR A 166 -5.70 -3.06 -6.68
CA TYR A 166 -4.80 -2.84 -5.54
C TYR A 166 -3.69 -3.87 -5.46
N ARG A 167 -4.00 -5.16 -5.69
CA ARG A 167 -2.98 -6.22 -5.74
C ARG A 167 -2.06 -6.06 -6.96
N ALA A 168 -2.61 -5.72 -8.13
CA ALA A 168 -1.80 -5.43 -9.31
C ALA A 168 -0.86 -4.24 -9.07
N ALA A 169 -1.34 -3.16 -8.42
CA ALA A 169 -0.53 -2.01 -8.07
C ALA A 169 0.60 -2.35 -7.08
N ALA A 170 0.31 -3.19 -6.08
CA ALA A 170 1.31 -3.68 -5.14
C ALA A 170 2.44 -4.44 -5.86
N PHE A 171 2.09 -5.36 -6.75
CA PHE A 171 3.07 -6.13 -7.52
C PHE A 171 3.88 -5.26 -8.46
N PHE A 172 3.25 -4.32 -9.16
CA PHE A 172 3.96 -3.36 -10.00
C PHE A 172 4.93 -2.53 -9.17
N ALA A 173 4.48 -1.94 -8.04
CA ALA A 173 5.32 -1.07 -7.23
C ALA A 173 6.55 -1.80 -6.68
N ARG A 174 6.36 -3.03 -6.20
CA ARG A 174 7.47 -3.87 -5.70
C ARG A 174 8.52 -4.19 -6.75
N VAL A 175 8.10 -4.46 -7.98
CA VAL A 175 9.04 -4.85 -9.05
C VAL A 175 9.73 -3.63 -9.64
N TYR A 176 8.97 -2.56 -9.91
CA TYR A 176 9.42 -1.47 -10.76
C TYR A 176 9.77 -0.18 -10.03
N ILE A 177 9.28 0.03 -8.80
CA ILE A 177 9.63 1.19 -7.96
C ILE A 177 9.86 0.81 -6.48
N PRO A 178 10.62 -0.26 -6.17
CA PRO A 178 10.77 -0.75 -4.78
C PRO A 178 11.30 0.30 -3.81
N ASN A 179 12.17 1.20 -4.29
CA ASN A 179 12.72 2.28 -3.46
C ASN A 179 11.64 3.25 -2.97
N ALA A 180 10.57 3.48 -3.74
CA ALA A 180 9.46 4.33 -3.32
C ALA A 180 8.63 3.71 -2.19
N LEU A 181 8.72 2.39 -1.97
CA LEU A 181 8.07 1.71 -0.85
C LEU A 181 8.86 1.85 0.46
N MET A 182 10.10 2.34 0.41
CA MET A 182 10.95 2.57 1.59
C MET A 182 11.18 1.32 2.44
N GLY A 183 11.16 0.14 1.83
CA GLY A 183 11.28 -1.15 2.52
C GLY A 183 10.05 -1.55 3.33
N CYS A 184 8.96 -0.78 3.28
CA CYS A 184 7.69 -1.16 3.88
C CYS A 184 7.01 -2.22 3.01
N ALA A 185 6.39 -3.21 3.66
CA ALA A 185 5.54 -4.17 2.97
C ALA A 185 4.28 -3.48 2.44
N VAL A 186 3.56 -4.13 1.54
CA VAL A 186 2.22 -3.72 1.12
C VAL A 186 1.18 -4.48 1.93
N GLU A 187 0.00 -3.90 2.13
CA GLU A 187 -1.12 -4.54 2.80
C GLU A 187 -1.39 -5.95 2.25
N GLY A 188 -1.49 -6.94 3.14
CA GLY A 188 -1.66 -8.34 2.81
C GLY A 188 -0.35 -9.10 2.57
N GLU A 189 0.74 -8.42 2.23
CA GLU A 189 2.01 -9.08 1.85
C GLU A 189 2.63 -9.87 3.01
N ALA A 190 2.59 -9.33 4.23
CA ALA A 190 3.13 -10.03 5.39
C ALA A 190 2.31 -11.30 5.70
N GLU A 191 0.99 -11.25 5.50
CA GLU A 191 0.11 -12.42 5.61
C GLU A 191 0.36 -13.43 4.48
N ASP A 192 0.71 -12.98 3.27
CA ASP A 192 0.99 -13.84 2.11
C ASP A 192 2.31 -14.62 2.30
N ILE A 193 3.34 -13.99 2.87
CA ILE A 193 4.65 -14.62 3.13
C ILE A 193 4.59 -15.58 4.33
N MET A 194 3.83 -15.23 5.37
CA MET A 194 3.59 -16.11 6.50
C MET A 194 2.66 -17.25 6.08
N LYS A 195 3.21 -18.37 5.60
CA LYS A 195 2.46 -19.63 5.45
C LYS A 195 1.64 -19.85 6.72
N ARG A 196 0.31 -19.86 6.60
CA ARG A 196 -0.57 -20.32 7.68
C ARG A 196 -0.05 -21.69 8.11
N ALA A 197 0.35 -21.81 9.37
CA ALA A 197 0.58 -23.13 9.95
C ALA A 197 -0.68 -23.93 9.67
N ILE A 198 -0.54 -25.03 8.92
CA ILE A 198 -1.60 -26.01 8.77
C ILE A 198 -1.89 -26.46 10.20
N THR A 199 -3.03 -26.05 10.75
CA THR A 199 -3.53 -26.70 11.97
C THR A 199 -3.71 -28.15 11.58
N ALA A 200 -2.84 -29.03 12.10
CA ALA A 200 -3.00 -30.47 11.93
C ALA A 200 -4.44 -30.83 12.30
N GLU A 201 -5.12 -31.57 11.42
CA GLU A 201 -6.40 -32.15 11.80
C GLU A 201 -6.18 -32.98 13.05
N ASP A 202 -7.01 -32.76 14.06
CA ASP A 202 -6.99 -33.56 15.27
C ASP A 202 -7.29 -35.02 14.87
N PRO A 203 -6.31 -35.94 14.95
CA PRO A 203 -6.50 -37.32 14.53
C PRO A 203 -7.48 -38.09 15.44
N PHE A 204 -7.97 -37.44 16.50
CA PHE A 204 -8.92 -37.97 17.46
C PHE A 204 -10.30 -37.30 17.38
N LYS A 205 -10.59 -36.48 16.35
CA LYS A 205 -11.98 -36.09 16.07
C LYS A 205 -12.76 -37.33 15.66
N GLU A 206 -13.45 -37.94 16.62
CA GLU A 206 -14.35 -39.06 16.38
C GLU A 206 -15.43 -38.64 15.36
N ASP A 207 -15.55 -39.42 14.29
CA ASP A 207 -16.66 -39.33 13.34
C ASP A 207 -17.96 -39.62 14.10
N ALA A 208 -18.68 -38.57 14.48
CA ALA A 208 -19.99 -38.69 15.09
C ALA A 208 -20.93 -39.38 14.09
N LYS A 209 -21.26 -40.65 14.37
CA LYS A 209 -22.35 -41.41 13.73
C LYS A 209 -23.71 -40.84 14.08
#